data_AF-A0A931FX83-F1
#
_entry.id   AF-A0A931FX83-F1
#
_cell.length_a   1.000
_cell.length_b   1.000
_cell.length_c   1.000
_cell.angle_alpha   90.00
_cell.angle_beta   90.00
_cell.angle_gamma   90.00
#
_symmetry.space_group_name_H-M   'P 1'
#
loop_
_entity.id
_entity.type
_entity.pdbx_description
1 polymer ?
#
loop_
_entity_poly.entity_id
_entity_poly.type
_entity_poly.pdbx_seq_one_letter_code
_entity_poly.pdbx_strand_id
1 'polypeptide(L)'
;MRFTIDGEAIDLDVDAVAARLRGLAPEQVQTHWVDVEGTRFPVKQALEAGSGISRNRFTSQTARSVLIRLGFVTSSSPTLPAGTSRPSPRTQPTPRISAEEAGAAFATLVTFLRGSPLTDGVSTLEHQLVEADRHTVAAVTNQAGLTDDLLRSALIVRRDVGRISDVIHAAVIALALPVILDEGETVTNRPSLGPGNDKSRPYDLETNRRVAEFKVAVWSGGDMMRKRTLTADLVHLALDGSGRRPELWVAGEQPLRFLRTSTTSVADLLSRSSKHLRARFQNHYGPDPIPLHTFTAEHAARVRLCNLAEVLPAVASALL
;
A
#
# COMPACT_ATOMS: atom_id res chain seq x y z
N MET A 1 -29.24 -9.55 -11.96
CA MET A 1 -28.79 -8.83 -10.73
C MET A 1 -28.15 -7.51 -11.11
N ARG A 2 -28.41 -6.44 -10.35
CA ARG A 2 -27.86 -5.11 -10.63
C ARG A 2 -26.50 -4.90 -9.96
N PHE A 3 -25.52 -4.43 -10.73
CA PHE A 3 -24.16 -4.11 -10.28
C PHE A 3 -23.80 -2.69 -10.68
N THR A 4 -22.87 -2.08 -9.93
CA THR A 4 -22.27 -0.81 -10.31
C THR A 4 -20.81 -1.05 -10.66
N ILE A 5 -20.44 -0.82 -11.93
CA ILE A 5 -19.08 -0.98 -12.44
C ILE A 5 -18.65 0.39 -12.97
N ASP A 6 -17.60 0.97 -12.38
CA ASP A 6 -17.09 2.31 -12.73
C ASP A 6 -18.17 3.42 -12.73
N GLY A 7 -19.11 3.34 -11.79
CA GLY A 7 -20.22 4.31 -11.65
C GLY A 7 -21.43 4.03 -12.55
N GLU A 8 -21.35 3.05 -13.45
CA GLU A 8 -22.43 2.66 -14.35
C GLU A 8 -23.23 1.49 -13.76
N ALA A 9 -24.55 1.61 -13.70
CA ALA A 9 -25.43 0.59 -13.15
C ALA A 9 -25.87 -0.37 -14.27
N ILE A 10 -25.54 -1.66 -14.14
CA ILE A 10 -25.77 -2.69 -15.16
C ILE A 10 -26.46 -3.88 -14.54
N ASP A 11 -27.44 -4.41 -15.27
CA ASP A 11 -28.06 -5.69 -14.95
C ASP A 11 -27.30 -6.83 -15.65
N LEU A 12 -26.70 -7.69 -14.83
CA LEU A 12 -25.99 -8.89 -15.26
C LEU A 12 -26.70 -10.14 -14.77
N ASP A 13 -26.72 -11.15 -15.62
CA ASP A 13 -27.32 -12.44 -15.34
C ASP A 13 -26.34 -13.58 -15.67
N VAL A 14 -26.38 -14.65 -14.88
CA VAL A 14 -25.45 -15.79 -14.99
C VAL A 14 -25.55 -16.46 -16.36
N ASP A 15 -26.78 -16.68 -16.85
CA ASP A 15 -27.03 -17.31 -18.14
C ASP A 15 -26.55 -16.44 -19.30
N ALA A 16 -26.73 -15.12 -19.18
CA ALA A 16 -26.27 -14.15 -20.17
C ALA A 16 -24.74 -14.05 -20.25
N VAL A 17 -24.02 -14.18 -19.12
CA VAL A 17 -22.55 -14.23 -19.10
C VAL A 17 -22.05 -15.55 -19.70
N ALA A 18 -22.66 -16.68 -19.33
CA ALA A 18 -22.28 -18.00 -19.85
C ALA A 18 -22.51 -18.11 -21.37
N ALA A 19 -23.67 -17.65 -21.85
CA ALA A 19 -24.01 -17.67 -23.27
C ALA A 19 -23.06 -16.83 -24.13
N ARG A 20 -22.59 -15.68 -23.63
CA ARG A 20 -21.65 -14.81 -24.36
C ARG A 20 -20.21 -15.31 -24.35
N LEU A 21 -19.84 -16.13 -23.36
CA LEU A 21 -18.55 -16.80 -23.32
C LEU A 21 -18.51 -18.07 -24.17
N ARG A 22 -19.68 -18.66 -24.45
CA ARG A 22 -19.81 -19.83 -25.33
C ARG A 22 -19.37 -19.46 -26.75
N GLY A 23 -18.22 -20.00 -27.18
CA GLY A 23 -17.61 -19.73 -28.49
C GLY A 23 -16.44 -18.74 -28.46
N LEU A 24 -16.12 -18.12 -27.31
CA LEU A 24 -14.90 -17.34 -27.15
C LEU A 24 -13.73 -18.24 -26.72
N ALA A 25 -12.57 -18.07 -27.35
CA ALA A 25 -11.35 -18.70 -26.91
C ALA A 25 -10.88 -18.06 -25.58
N PRO A 26 -10.61 -18.84 -24.52
CA PRO A 26 -10.05 -18.30 -23.30
C PRO A 26 -8.67 -17.70 -23.55
N GLU A 27 -8.46 -16.48 -23.09
CA GLU A 27 -7.13 -15.89 -23.04
C GLU A 27 -6.27 -16.56 -21.94
N GLN A 28 -4.96 -16.35 -22.00
CA GLN A 28 -4.04 -16.91 -21.02
C GLN A 28 -4.39 -16.43 -19.59
N VAL A 29 -4.75 -17.37 -18.72
CA VAL A 29 -5.03 -17.09 -17.32
C VAL A 29 -3.70 -16.84 -16.58
N GLN A 30 -3.52 -15.61 -16.08
CA GLN A 30 -2.35 -15.25 -15.26
C GLN A 30 -2.57 -15.54 -13.77
N THR A 31 -3.66 -15.01 -13.18
CA THR A 31 -3.87 -15.05 -11.72
C THR A 31 -5.30 -15.40 -11.31
N HIS A 32 -6.30 -14.79 -11.93
CA HIS A 32 -7.71 -14.95 -11.57
C HIS A 32 -8.52 -15.50 -12.73
N TRP A 33 -9.26 -16.58 -12.46
CA TRP A 33 -10.13 -17.22 -13.43
C TRP A 33 -11.55 -17.41 -12.90
N VAL A 34 -12.47 -17.59 -13.83
CA VAL A 34 -13.85 -18.05 -13.61
C VAL A 34 -14.07 -19.31 -14.45
N ASP A 35 -14.73 -20.31 -13.88
CA ASP A 35 -15.16 -21.51 -14.59
C ASP A 35 -16.54 -21.28 -15.18
N VAL A 36 -16.65 -21.50 -16.49
CA VAL A 36 -17.90 -21.44 -17.24
C VAL A 36 -17.99 -22.72 -18.04
N GLU A 37 -18.94 -23.59 -17.67
CA GLU A 37 -19.19 -24.88 -18.33
C GLU A 37 -17.92 -25.75 -18.47
N GLY A 38 -17.04 -25.73 -17.45
CA GLY A 38 -15.78 -26.50 -17.44
C GLY A 38 -14.61 -25.82 -18.15
N THR A 39 -14.80 -24.61 -18.70
CA THR A 39 -13.75 -23.81 -19.34
C THR A 39 -13.36 -22.63 -18.46
N ARG A 40 -12.04 -22.43 -18.26
CA ARG A 40 -11.53 -21.35 -17.43
C ARG A 40 -11.21 -20.11 -18.24
N PHE A 41 -11.92 -19.02 -17.96
CA PHE A 41 -11.68 -17.70 -18.53
C PHE A 41 -11.03 -16.77 -17.52
N PRO A 42 -10.13 -15.87 -17.92
CA PRO A 42 -9.73 -14.73 -17.09
C PRO A 42 -10.96 -13.93 -16.64
N VAL A 43 -11.03 -13.58 -15.35
CA VAL A 43 -12.19 -12.89 -14.77
C VAL A 43 -12.54 -11.58 -15.50
N LYS A 44 -11.53 -10.87 -16.03
CA LYS A 44 -11.75 -9.63 -16.77
C LYS A 44 -12.35 -9.87 -18.15
N GLN A 45 -11.92 -10.93 -18.85
CA GLN A 45 -12.51 -11.34 -20.12
C GLN A 45 -13.98 -11.74 -19.92
N ALA A 46 -14.26 -12.50 -18.86
CA ALA A 46 -15.62 -12.92 -18.53
C ALA A 46 -16.55 -11.77 -18.16
N LEU A 47 -16.08 -10.80 -17.36
CA LEU A 47 -16.90 -9.63 -17.04
C LEU A 47 -17.10 -8.72 -18.27
N GLU A 48 -16.08 -8.53 -19.11
CA GLU A 48 -16.21 -7.76 -20.34
C GLU A 48 -17.22 -8.41 -21.30
N ALA A 49 -17.13 -9.73 -21.54
CA ALA A 49 -18.08 -10.46 -22.35
C ALA A 49 -19.52 -10.37 -21.79
N GLY A 50 -19.66 -10.41 -20.46
CA GLY A 50 -20.93 -10.32 -19.77
C GLY A 50 -21.59 -8.94 -19.79
N SER A 51 -20.78 -7.90 -19.59
CA SER A 51 -21.24 -6.52 -19.36
C SER A 51 -21.13 -5.59 -20.57
N GLY A 52 -20.35 -5.97 -21.58
CA GLY A 52 -19.99 -5.09 -22.70
C GLY A 52 -19.07 -3.92 -22.32
N ILE A 53 -18.73 -3.76 -21.03
CA ILE A 53 -17.79 -2.74 -20.59
C ILE A 53 -16.37 -3.20 -20.88
N SER A 54 -15.58 -2.32 -21.50
CA SER A 54 -14.16 -2.57 -21.72
C SER A 54 -13.42 -2.88 -20.42
N ARG A 55 -12.61 -3.94 -20.46
CA ARG A 55 -11.80 -4.42 -19.34
C ARG A 55 -10.83 -3.39 -18.75
N ASN A 56 -10.57 -2.25 -19.39
CA ASN A 56 -9.75 -1.17 -18.83
C ASN A 56 -10.47 -0.36 -17.74
N ARG A 57 -11.81 -0.41 -17.68
CA ARG A 57 -12.64 0.35 -16.73
C ARG A 57 -12.80 -0.32 -15.36
N PHE A 58 -12.31 -1.54 -15.20
CA PHE A 58 -12.41 -2.27 -13.93
C PHE A 58 -11.19 -3.14 -13.63
N THR A 59 -10.97 -3.42 -12.34
CA THR A 59 -9.87 -4.27 -11.87
C THR A 59 -10.25 -5.75 -11.90
N SER A 60 -9.25 -6.64 -11.87
CA SER A 60 -9.47 -8.09 -11.75
C SER A 60 -10.24 -8.45 -10.48
N GLN A 61 -10.06 -7.71 -9.37
CA GLN A 61 -10.82 -7.94 -8.14
C GLN A 61 -12.29 -7.55 -8.29
N THR A 62 -12.60 -6.44 -8.96
CA THR A 62 -14.00 -6.04 -9.24
C THR A 62 -14.68 -7.08 -10.11
N ALA A 63 -14.02 -7.52 -11.19
CA ALA A 63 -14.52 -8.56 -12.07
C ALA A 63 -14.83 -9.86 -11.32
N ARG A 64 -13.89 -10.31 -10.49
CA ARG A 64 -14.05 -11.50 -9.66
C ARG A 64 -15.19 -11.35 -8.65
N SER A 65 -15.30 -10.21 -7.97
CA SER A 65 -16.36 -9.95 -6.99
C SER A 65 -17.76 -10.02 -7.62
N VAL A 66 -17.92 -9.44 -8.81
CA VAL A 66 -19.18 -9.51 -9.58
C VAL A 66 -19.50 -10.95 -9.97
N LEU A 67 -18.52 -11.70 -10.51
CA LEU A 67 -18.72 -13.09 -10.93
C LEU A 67 -19.02 -14.04 -9.77
N ILE A 68 -18.39 -13.84 -8.60
CA ILE A 68 -18.73 -14.59 -7.37
C ILE A 68 -20.17 -14.30 -6.95
N ARG A 69 -20.60 -13.03 -6.97
CA ARG A 69 -21.97 -12.64 -6.61
C ARG A 69 -23.02 -13.13 -7.60
N LEU A 70 -22.63 -13.37 -8.86
CA LEU A 70 -23.45 -14.02 -9.88
C LEU A 70 -23.50 -15.55 -9.72
N GLY A 71 -22.73 -16.14 -8.80
CA GLY A 71 -22.73 -17.57 -8.51
C GLY A 71 -21.69 -18.39 -9.29
N PHE A 72 -20.77 -17.74 -10.03
CA PHE A 72 -19.74 -18.48 -10.74
C PHE A 72 -18.64 -19.01 -9.81
N VAL A 73 -18.12 -20.19 -10.15
CA VAL A 73 -16.91 -20.75 -9.52
C VAL A 73 -15.70 -19.95 -10.01
N THR A 74 -14.92 -19.36 -9.08
CA THR A 74 -13.71 -18.60 -9.40
C THR A 74 -12.50 -19.16 -8.65
N SER A 75 -11.29 -18.74 -9.03
CA SER A 75 -10.07 -19.13 -8.29
C SER A 75 -10.18 -18.73 -6.80
N SER A 76 -10.18 -19.75 -5.93
CA SER A 76 -10.24 -19.77 -4.44
C SER A 76 -10.47 -18.45 -3.69
N SER A 77 -11.57 -18.39 -2.93
CA SER A 77 -11.48 -18.81 -1.52
C SER A 77 -12.54 -19.91 -1.30
N PRO A 78 -12.15 -21.16 -1.00
CA PRO A 78 -13.12 -22.17 -0.60
C PRO A 78 -13.45 -21.98 0.88
N THR A 79 -14.74 -21.91 1.19
CA THR A 79 -15.26 -22.21 2.52
C THR A 79 -14.90 -23.67 2.83
N LEU A 80 -14.07 -23.88 3.85
CA LEU A 80 -13.71 -25.22 4.34
C LEU A 80 -14.89 -25.82 5.14
N PRO A 81 -15.10 -27.13 5.00
CA PRO A 81 -15.07 -28.02 6.16
C PRO A 81 -13.72 -28.74 6.23
N ALA A 82 -13.27 -28.99 7.46
CA ALA A 82 -12.00 -29.60 7.78
C ALA A 82 -11.84 -31.01 7.19
N GLY A 83 -10.62 -31.32 6.74
CA GLY A 83 -10.18 -32.69 6.49
C GLY A 83 -9.49 -32.87 5.14
N THR A 84 -8.23 -33.30 5.19
CA THR A 84 -7.35 -33.73 4.09
C THR A 84 -6.65 -32.60 3.31
N SER A 85 -5.43 -32.31 3.77
CA SER A 85 -4.41 -31.55 3.08
C SER A 85 -4.00 -32.25 1.78
N ARG A 86 -4.43 -31.69 0.64
CA ARG A 86 -3.86 -31.99 -0.69
C ARG A 86 -2.76 -30.97 -1.01
N PRO A 87 -1.57 -31.40 -1.48
CA PRO A 87 -0.44 -30.51 -1.68
C PRO A 87 -0.74 -29.48 -2.78
N SER A 88 -0.43 -28.21 -2.49
CA SER A 88 -0.53 -27.11 -3.43
C SER A 88 0.33 -27.36 -4.68
N PRO A 89 -0.11 -26.96 -5.89
CA PRO A 89 0.72 -27.03 -7.08
C PRO A 89 1.97 -26.18 -6.84
N ARG A 90 3.15 -26.80 -6.97
CA ARG A 90 4.45 -26.12 -6.87
C ARG A 90 4.47 -24.96 -7.85
N THR A 91 4.33 -23.74 -7.34
CA THR A 91 4.78 -22.54 -8.03
C THR A 91 6.27 -22.76 -8.28
N GLN A 92 6.69 -22.83 -9.54
CA GLN A 92 8.11 -22.85 -9.84
C GLN A 92 8.75 -21.63 -9.17
N PRO A 93 9.84 -21.79 -8.40
CA PRO A 93 10.50 -20.66 -7.81
C PRO A 93 10.98 -19.76 -8.96
N THR A 94 10.51 -18.52 -9.01
CA THR A 94 11.29 -17.45 -9.62
C THR A 94 12.72 -17.57 -9.07
N PRO A 95 13.77 -17.43 -9.90
CA PRO A 95 15.15 -17.54 -9.42
C PRO A 95 15.30 -16.62 -8.21
N ARG A 96 15.52 -17.25 -7.05
CA ARG A 96 15.70 -16.57 -5.79
C ARG A 96 17.14 -16.10 -5.80
N ILE A 97 17.32 -14.79 -5.91
CA ILE A 97 18.60 -14.13 -5.68
C ILE A 97 19.11 -14.62 -4.33
N SER A 98 20.37 -15.05 -4.27
CA SER A 98 20.94 -15.55 -3.02
C SER A 98 21.09 -14.39 -2.01
N ALA A 99 21.19 -14.71 -0.72
CA ALA A 99 21.45 -13.68 0.29
C ALA A 99 22.78 -12.95 0.05
N GLU A 100 23.78 -13.68 -0.47
CA GLU A 100 25.08 -13.13 -0.85
C GLU A 100 24.96 -12.16 -2.03
N GLU A 101 24.20 -12.52 -3.08
CA GLU A 101 23.96 -11.66 -4.23
C GLU A 101 23.18 -10.39 -3.84
N ALA A 102 22.19 -10.51 -2.96
CA ALA A 102 21.45 -9.36 -2.44
C ALA A 102 22.35 -8.45 -1.57
N GLY A 103 23.22 -9.05 -0.75
CA GLY A 103 24.20 -8.33 0.06
C GLY A 103 25.21 -7.56 -0.80
N ALA A 104 25.74 -8.19 -1.85
CA ALA A 104 26.64 -7.55 -2.81
C ALA A 104 25.94 -6.39 -3.55
N ALA A 105 24.71 -6.59 -4.02
CA ALA A 105 23.91 -5.55 -4.67
C ALA A 105 23.67 -4.35 -3.73
N PHE A 106 23.35 -4.61 -2.46
CA PHE A 106 23.18 -3.56 -1.46
C PHE A 106 24.49 -2.79 -1.20
N ALA A 107 25.62 -3.50 -1.08
CA ALA A 107 26.92 -2.89 -0.90
C ALA A 107 27.31 -1.98 -2.09
N THR A 108 27.11 -2.44 -3.34
CA THR A 108 27.32 -1.63 -4.55
C THR A 108 26.49 -0.35 -4.52
N LEU A 109 25.20 -0.47 -4.19
CA LEU A 109 24.30 0.69 -4.16
C LEU A 109 24.67 1.68 -3.06
N VAL A 110 25.00 1.20 -1.84
CA VAL A 110 25.41 2.07 -0.73
C VAL A 110 26.72 2.79 -1.05
N THR A 111 27.70 2.11 -1.65
CA THR A 111 28.96 2.74 -2.08
C THR A 111 28.69 3.88 -3.08
N PHE A 112 27.81 3.64 -4.06
CA PHE A 112 27.42 4.67 -5.03
C PHE A 112 26.72 5.86 -4.35
N LEU A 113 25.73 5.60 -3.49
CA LEU A 113 24.96 6.64 -2.79
C LEU A 113 25.80 7.46 -1.79
N ARG A 114 26.85 6.87 -1.22
CA ARG A 114 27.80 7.55 -0.32
C ARG A 114 28.93 8.30 -1.04
N GLY A 115 28.99 8.20 -2.36
CA GLY A 115 29.91 9.00 -3.19
C GLY A 115 29.53 10.49 -3.22
N SER A 116 30.05 11.21 -4.20
CA SER A 116 29.73 12.63 -4.42
C SER A 116 28.21 12.89 -4.47
N PRO A 117 27.72 14.09 -4.11
CA PRO A 117 26.30 14.39 -4.07
C PRO A 117 25.61 14.04 -5.38
N LEU A 118 24.65 13.11 -5.32
CA LEU A 118 23.95 12.61 -6.50
C LEU A 118 23.33 13.75 -7.33
N THR A 119 22.84 14.79 -6.66
CA THR A 119 22.21 15.94 -7.31
C THR A 119 23.19 16.77 -8.14
N ASP A 120 24.39 17.04 -7.61
CA ASP A 120 25.44 17.78 -8.32
C ASP A 120 26.05 16.95 -9.45
N GLY A 121 26.16 15.63 -9.21
CA GLY A 121 26.55 14.65 -10.22
C GLY A 121 25.56 14.54 -11.37
N VAL A 122 24.25 14.54 -11.10
CA VAL A 122 23.20 14.46 -12.13
C VAL A 122 23.19 15.71 -13.01
N SER A 123 23.26 16.91 -12.44
CA SER A 123 23.30 18.16 -13.23
C SER A 123 24.55 18.25 -14.11
N THR A 124 25.72 17.85 -13.56
CA THR A 124 26.98 17.82 -14.33
C THR A 124 26.90 16.79 -15.47
N LEU A 125 26.36 15.62 -15.20
CA LEU A 125 26.13 14.56 -16.19
C LEU A 125 25.17 15.03 -17.30
N GLU A 126 24.06 15.66 -16.93
CA GLU A 126 23.09 16.22 -17.88
C GLU A 126 23.76 17.20 -18.84
N HIS A 127 24.61 18.10 -18.32
CA HIS A 127 25.38 19.03 -19.14
C HIS A 127 26.40 18.34 -20.05
N GLN A 128 27.10 17.31 -19.56
CA GLN A 128 28.11 16.58 -20.33
C GLN A 128 27.51 15.69 -21.44
N LEU A 129 26.23 15.35 -21.35
CA LEU A 129 25.53 14.55 -22.36
C LEU A 129 24.98 15.39 -23.53
N VAL A 130 24.96 16.72 -23.42
CA VAL A 130 24.52 17.61 -24.50
C VAL A 130 25.46 17.45 -25.70
N GLU A 131 24.89 17.13 -26.87
CA GLU A 131 25.61 16.90 -28.15
C GLU A 131 26.69 15.81 -28.13
N ALA A 132 26.73 14.98 -27.08
CA ALA A 132 27.72 13.91 -26.94
C ALA A 132 27.48 12.79 -27.98
N ASP A 133 28.55 12.37 -28.63
CA ASP A 133 28.53 11.18 -29.49
C ASP A 133 28.57 9.88 -28.66
N ARG A 134 28.42 8.72 -29.33
CA ARG A 134 28.38 7.41 -28.66
C ARG A 134 29.60 7.17 -27.75
N HIS A 135 30.79 7.57 -28.18
CA HIS A 135 32.02 7.35 -27.42
C HIS A 135 32.04 8.24 -26.17
N THR A 136 31.66 9.51 -26.34
CA THR A 136 31.58 10.50 -25.27
C THR A 136 30.53 10.11 -24.24
N VAL A 137 29.35 9.68 -24.67
CA VAL A 137 28.30 9.16 -23.77
C VAL A 137 28.82 7.99 -22.93
N ALA A 138 29.47 7.00 -23.56
CA ALA A 138 30.00 5.84 -22.85
C ALA A 138 31.10 6.20 -21.84
N ALA A 139 31.94 7.18 -22.15
CA ALA A 139 32.98 7.64 -21.22
C ALA A 139 32.37 8.38 -20.03
N VAL A 140 31.43 9.29 -20.29
CA VAL A 140 30.77 10.13 -19.29
C VAL A 140 29.91 9.31 -18.32
N THR A 141 29.10 8.36 -18.82
CA THR A 141 28.28 7.50 -17.95
C THR A 141 29.12 6.57 -17.07
N ASN A 142 30.23 6.05 -17.60
CA ASN A 142 31.18 5.23 -16.82
C ASN A 142 31.89 6.05 -15.74
N GLN A 143 32.33 7.28 -16.05
CA GLN A 143 32.91 8.18 -15.06
C GLN A 143 31.93 8.56 -13.95
N ALA A 144 30.64 8.70 -14.29
CA ALA A 144 29.57 8.93 -13.34
C ALA A 144 29.18 7.67 -12.54
N GLY A 145 29.79 6.51 -12.81
CA GLY A 145 29.50 5.25 -12.12
C GLY A 145 28.15 4.62 -12.51
N LEU A 146 27.49 5.12 -13.58
CA LEU A 146 26.21 4.62 -14.07
C LEU A 146 26.39 3.38 -14.95
N THR A 147 26.78 2.29 -14.33
CA THR A 147 27.05 1.00 -14.99
C THR A 147 25.84 0.08 -14.98
N ASP A 148 25.84 -0.94 -15.85
CA ASP A 148 24.84 -2.01 -15.86
C ASP A 148 24.78 -2.75 -14.51
N ASP A 149 25.93 -2.92 -13.84
CA ASP A 149 26.01 -3.55 -12.53
C ASP A 149 25.34 -2.69 -11.44
N LEU A 150 25.48 -1.37 -11.50
CA LEU A 150 24.77 -0.46 -10.61
C LEU A 150 23.26 -0.54 -10.85
N LEU A 151 22.82 -0.50 -12.12
CA LEU A 151 21.40 -0.61 -12.47
C LEU A 151 20.81 -1.94 -11.99
N ARG A 152 21.50 -3.06 -12.25
CA ARG A 152 21.10 -4.38 -11.78
C ARG A 152 21.00 -4.40 -10.25
N SER A 153 22.00 -3.88 -9.55
CA SER A 153 22.02 -3.80 -8.09
C SER A 153 20.86 -2.97 -7.54
N ALA A 154 20.58 -1.82 -8.14
CA ALA A 154 19.46 -0.96 -7.77
C ALA A 154 18.11 -1.65 -7.97
N LEU A 155 17.92 -2.38 -9.08
CA LEU A 155 16.70 -3.13 -9.35
C LEU A 155 16.49 -4.30 -8.38
N ILE A 156 17.57 -5.02 -8.02
CA ILE A 156 17.55 -6.09 -7.02
C ILE A 156 17.13 -5.52 -5.67
N VAL A 157 17.84 -4.48 -5.20
CA VAL A 157 17.54 -3.83 -3.93
C VAL A 157 16.12 -3.27 -3.92
N ARG A 158 15.69 -2.58 -4.98
CA ARG A 158 14.32 -2.02 -5.07
C ARG A 158 13.23 -3.08 -4.94
N ARG A 159 13.44 -4.28 -5.48
CA ARG A 159 12.48 -5.39 -5.36
C ARG A 159 12.30 -5.80 -3.89
N ASP A 160 13.39 -5.80 -3.13
CA ASP A 160 13.39 -6.25 -1.74
C ASP A 160 13.10 -5.12 -0.73
N VAL A 161 13.38 -3.86 -1.07
CA VAL A 161 13.08 -2.68 -0.22
C VAL A 161 11.59 -2.56 0.11
N GLY A 162 10.69 -2.87 -0.82
CA GLY A 162 9.26 -2.91 -0.52
C GLY A 162 8.93 -3.89 0.61
N ARG A 163 9.56 -5.06 0.59
CA ARG A 163 9.39 -6.11 1.62
C ARG A 163 10.05 -5.72 2.94
N ILE A 164 11.14 -4.94 2.91
CA ILE A 164 11.75 -4.38 4.12
C ILE A 164 10.76 -3.44 4.82
N SER A 165 10.05 -2.59 4.07
CA SER A 165 9.02 -1.72 4.65
C SER A 165 7.92 -2.52 5.34
N ASP A 166 7.49 -3.63 4.74
CA ASP A 166 6.49 -4.52 5.33
C ASP A 166 6.99 -5.17 6.62
N VAL A 167 8.25 -5.64 6.62
CA VAL A 167 8.90 -6.25 7.80
C VAL A 167 9.04 -5.24 8.92
N ILE A 168 9.46 -4.00 8.61
CA ILE A 168 9.58 -2.92 9.60
C ILE A 168 8.22 -2.65 10.24
N HIS A 169 7.16 -2.51 9.44
CA HIS A 169 5.81 -2.26 9.94
C HIS A 169 5.32 -3.40 10.85
N ALA A 170 5.47 -4.66 10.40
CA ALA A 170 5.12 -5.84 11.17
C ALA A 170 5.87 -5.92 12.51
N ALA A 171 7.19 -5.70 12.47
CA ALA A 171 8.05 -5.75 13.64
C ALA A 171 7.69 -4.65 14.64
N VAL A 172 7.45 -3.42 14.18
CA VAL A 172 7.03 -2.33 15.06
C VAL A 172 5.74 -2.66 15.79
N ILE A 173 4.71 -3.12 15.09
CA ILE A 173 3.44 -3.47 15.75
C ILE A 173 3.68 -4.63 16.74
N ALA A 174 4.31 -5.71 16.30
CA ALA A 174 4.54 -6.89 17.14
C ALA A 174 5.36 -6.58 18.40
N LEU A 175 6.36 -5.70 18.30
CA LEU A 175 7.20 -5.31 19.43
C LEU A 175 6.55 -4.22 20.31
N ALA A 176 5.69 -3.37 19.74
CA ALA A 176 4.97 -2.35 20.51
C ALA A 176 3.86 -2.96 21.37
N LEU A 177 3.17 -4.00 20.87
CA LEU A 177 2.00 -4.57 21.54
C LEU A 177 2.21 -4.93 23.03
N PRO A 178 3.26 -5.67 23.43
CA PRO A 178 3.46 -6.02 24.84
C PRO A 178 3.69 -4.81 25.74
N VAL A 179 4.13 -3.68 25.19
CA VAL A 179 4.47 -2.46 25.94
C VAL A 179 3.27 -1.52 26.02
N ILE A 180 2.46 -1.45 24.97
CA ILE A 180 1.37 -0.47 24.88
C ILE A 180 0.04 -1.00 25.41
N LEU A 181 -0.19 -2.31 25.46
CA LEU A 181 -1.45 -2.90 25.91
C LEU A 181 -1.60 -2.80 27.42
N ASP A 182 -2.78 -2.35 27.85
CA ASP A 182 -3.13 -2.29 29.27
C ASP A 182 -3.48 -3.70 29.80
N GLU A 183 -3.39 -3.91 31.13
CA GLU A 183 -3.83 -5.17 31.73
C GLU A 183 -5.32 -5.45 31.42
N GLY A 184 -5.60 -6.67 30.95
CA GLY A 184 -6.94 -7.09 30.50
C GLY A 184 -7.40 -6.50 29.16
N GLU A 185 -6.52 -5.81 28.43
CA GLU A 185 -6.78 -5.42 27.05
C GLU A 185 -6.52 -6.59 26.09
N THR A 186 -7.44 -6.81 25.17
CA THR A 186 -7.41 -7.93 24.22
C THR A 186 -7.53 -7.42 22.80
N VAL A 187 -6.67 -7.91 21.92
CA VAL A 187 -6.76 -7.69 20.47
C VAL A 187 -8.05 -8.32 19.94
N THR A 188 -8.96 -7.51 19.39
CA THR A 188 -10.29 -7.95 18.97
C THR A 188 -10.34 -8.31 17.48
N ASN A 189 -9.54 -7.64 16.66
CA ASN A 189 -9.34 -7.98 15.26
C ASN A 189 -7.87 -8.31 15.00
N ARG A 190 -7.63 -9.21 14.04
CA ARG A 190 -6.27 -9.56 13.61
C ARG A 190 -5.50 -8.28 13.19
N PRO A 191 -4.31 -7.99 13.77
CA PRO A 191 -3.55 -6.80 13.41
C PRO A 191 -3.09 -6.80 11.94
N SER A 192 -2.93 -5.62 11.37
CA SER A 192 -2.44 -5.41 10.00
C SER A 192 -0.91 -5.53 9.95
N LEU A 193 -0.37 -6.76 10.00
CA LEU A 193 1.09 -6.99 10.05
C LEU A 193 1.77 -7.11 8.68
N GLY A 194 1.13 -6.73 7.57
CA GLY A 194 1.73 -6.91 6.25
C GLY A 194 0.84 -6.48 5.10
N PRO A 195 1.33 -6.59 3.85
CA PRO A 195 0.64 -6.06 2.70
C PRO A 195 -0.67 -6.82 2.47
N GLY A 196 -1.78 -6.11 2.68
CA GLY A 196 -3.12 -6.67 2.51
C GLY A 196 -4.18 -5.66 2.92
N ASN A 197 -4.79 -5.01 1.93
CA ASN A 197 -5.89 -4.07 2.15
C ASN A 197 -7.19 -4.84 2.37
N ASP A 198 -7.29 -5.50 3.52
CA ASP A 198 -8.51 -6.16 3.95
C ASP A 198 -9.46 -5.10 4.50
N LYS A 199 -10.53 -4.85 3.74
CA LYS A 199 -11.51 -3.82 4.08
C LYS A 199 -12.25 -4.08 5.39
N SER A 200 -12.13 -5.28 5.97
CA SER A 200 -12.63 -5.59 7.32
C SER A 200 -11.73 -5.07 8.44
N ARG A 201 -10.53 -4.57 8.12
CA ARG A 201 -9.55 -4.03 9.06
C ARG A 201 -9.29 -2.55 8.75
N PRO A 202 -10.10 -1.64 9.29
CA PRO A 202 -9.95 -0.21 9.04
C PRO A 202 -8.72 0.41 9.69
N TYR A 203 -8.13 -0.25 10.69
CA TYR A 203 -6.96 0.23 11.45
C TYR A 203 -5.89 -0.85 11.55
N ASP A 204 -4.65 -0.43 11.81
CA ASP A 204 -3.50 -1.34 11.99
C ASP A 204 -3.66 -2.21 13.25
N LEU A 205 -4.22 -1.63 14.32
CA LEU A 205 -4.53 -2.32 15.57
C LEU A 205 -5.94 -1.98 16.04
N GLU A 206 -6.68 -3.02 16.44
CA GLU A 206 -7.96 -2.89 17.11
C GLU A 206 -8.02 -3.82 18.33
N THR A 207 -8.41 -3.26 19.47
CA THR A 207 -8.60 -3.99 20.72
C THR A 207 -10.00 -3.73 21.26
N ASN A 208 -10.32 -4.31 22.41
CA ASN A 208 -11.52 -3.98 23.17
C ASN A 208 -11.48 -2.56 23.76
N ARG A 209 -10.33 -1.87 23.75
CA ARG A 209 -10.16 -0.54 24.36
C ARG A 209 -9.66 0.53 23.40
N ARG A 210 -8.94 0.19 22.32
CA ARG A 210 -8.29 1.15 21.43
C ARG A 210 -8.40 0.80 19.94
N VAL A 211 -8.20 1.82 19.12
CA VAL A 211 -7.88 1.71 17.69
C VAL A 211 -6.61 2.49 17.44
N ALA A 212 -5.68 1.94 16.65
CA ALA A 212 -4.42 2.61 16.41
C ALA A 212 -3.89 2.44 14.98
N GLU A 213 -3.18 3.49 14.53
CA GLU A 213 -2.45 3.56 13.26
C GLU A 213 -0.95 3.72 13.54
N PHE A 214 -0.10 3.04 12.76
CA PHE A 214 1.35 3.06 12.92
C PHE A 214 2.03 3.61 11.66
N LYS A 215 2.76 4.72 11.79
CA LYS A 215 3.55 5.32 10.69
C LYS A 215 5.03 5.34 11.05
N VAL A 216 5.76 4.37 10.52
CA VAL A 216 7.19 4.13 10.84
C VAL A 216 8.14 4.80 9.85
N ALA A 217 7.64 5.51 8.84
CA ALA A 217 8.49 6.12 7.83
C ALA A 217 9.33 7.27 8.43
N VAL A 218 10.65 7.21 8.26
CA VAL A 218 11.59 8.30 8.59
C VAL A 218 11.46 9.42 7.56
N TRP A 219 11.35 10.66 8.02
CA TRP A 219 11.20 11.84 7.17
C TRP A 219 12.58 12.45 6.89
N SER A 220 12.82 12.83 5.64
CA SER A 220 14.15 13.25 5.17
C SER A 220 14.10 14.46 4.23
N GLY A 221 12.97 15.17 4.16
CA GLY A 221 12.71 16.21 3.17
C GLY A 221 12.01 15.63 1.93
N GLY A 222 11.07 16.40 1.35
CA GLY A 222 10.24 15.90 0.23
C GLY A 222 9.07 14.99 0.66
N ASP A 223 8.68 15.02 1.93
CA ASP A 223 7.73 14.08 2.55
C ASP A 223 6.24 14.33 2.23
N MET A 224 5.90 14.95 1.10
CA MET A 224 4.52 15.38 0.84
C MET A 224 3.53 14.20 0.85
N MET A 225 3.87 13.06 0.25
CA MET A 225 2.99 11.89 0.31
C MET A 225 2.85 11.34 1.73
N ARG A 226 3.94 11.33 2.52
CA ARG A 226 3.91 10.89 3.92
C ARG A 226 3.03 11.80 4.78
N LYS A 227 3.14 13.12 4.61
CA LYS A 227 2.28 14.13 5.24
C LYS A 227 0.80 13.91 4.91
N ARG A 228 0.48 13.63 3.65
CA ARG A 228 -0.90 13.36 3.20
C ARG A 228 -1.46 12.08 3.81
N THR A 229 -0.70 10.98 3.77
CA THR A 229 -1.11 9.72 4.38
C THR A 229 -1.32 9.87 5.89
N LEU A 230 -0.36 10.46 6.60
CA LEU A 230 -0.47 10.73 8.04
C LEU A 230 -1.72 11.56 8.38
N THR A 231 -2.03 12.57 7.56
CA THR A 231 -3.24 13.38 7.74
C THR A 231 -4.50 12.56 7.50
N ALA A 232 -4.52 11.68 6.50
CA ALA A 232 -5.64 10.79 6.24
C ALA A 232 -5.89 9.83 7.42
N ASP A 233 -4.83 9.27 7.99
CA ASP A 233 -4.90 8.39 9.16
C ASP A 233 -5.42 9.12 10.40
N LEU A 234 -4.92 10.34 10.65
CA LEU A 234 -5.44 11.20 11.72
C LEU A 234 -6.94 11.48 11.56
N VAL A 235 -7.39 11.80 10.35
CA VAL A 235 -8.81 12.05 10.06
C VAL A 235 -9.64 10.77 10.24
N HIS A 236 -9.12 9.62 9.83
CA HIS A 236 -9.78 8.33 10.05
C HIS A 236 -10.00 8.06 11.54
N LEU A 237 -8.95 8.23 12.36
CA LEU A 237 -9.01 8.10 13.81
C LEU A 237 -9.94 9.13 14.45
N ALA A 238 -9.91 10.38 14.00
CA ALA A 238 -10.76 11.46 14.50
C ALA A 238 -12.26 11.25 14.18
N LEU A 239 -12.57 10.50 13.12
CA LEU A 239 -13.93 10.11 12.73
C LEU A 239 -14.39 8.76 13.31
N ASP A 240 -13.56 8.08 14.10
CA ASP A 240 -13.92 6.79 14.70
C ASP A 240 -15.01 6.92 15.78
N GLY A 241 -16.21 6.42 15.52
CA GLY A 241 -17.34 6.50 16.45
C GLY A 241 -17.46 5.32 17.43
N SER A 242 -16.46 4.44 17.53
CA SER A 242 -16.62 3.16 18.24
C SER A 242 -16.58 3.28 19.77
N GLY A 243 -16.22 4.43 20.31
CA GLY A 243 -15.97 4.65 21.75
C GLY A 243 -14.61 4.14 22.23
N ARG A 244 -13.84 3.46 21.37
CA ARG A 244 -12.45 3.07 21.64
C ARG A 244 -11.53 4.29 21.62
N ARG A 245 -10.41 4.20 22.35
CA ARG A 245 -9.36 5.21 22.39
C ARG A 245 -8.60 5.24 21.06
N PRO A 246 -8.61 6.34 20.29
CA PRO A 246 -7.85 6.44 19.06
C PRO A 246 -6.39 6.87 19.33
N GLU A 247 -5.43 6.19 18.72
CA GLU A 247 -4.00 6.48 18.87
C GLU A 247 -3.29 6.51 17.51
N LEU A 248 -2.43 7.50 17.31
CA LEU A 248 -1.58 7.63 16.13
C LEU A 248 -0.12 7.55 16.55
N TRP A 249 0.53 6.45 16.21
CA TRP A 249 1.91 6.15 16.56
C TRP A 249 2.85 6.51 15.40
N VAL A 250 3.81 7.39 15.63
CA VAL A 250 4.75 7.87 14.60
C VAL A 250 6.20 7.67 15.03
N ALA A 251 7.08 7.45 14.06
CA ALA A 251 8.52 7.38 14.31
C ALA A 251 9.15 8.79 14.32
N GLY A 252 9.45 9.30 15.52
CA GLY A 252 10.19 10.55 15.72
C GLY A 252 9.33 11.81 15.87
N GLU A 253 9.98 12.94 16.13
CA GLU A 253 9.31 14.20 16.49
C GLU A 253 8.81 15.00 15.27
N GLN A 254 9.42 14.80 14.10
CA GLN A 254 9.10 15.58 12.91
C GLN A 254 7.64 15.39 12.44
N PRO A 255 7.07 14.17 12.40
CA PRO A 255 5.64 13.99 12.11
C PRO A 255 4.73 14.64 13.14
N LEU A 256 5.07 14.56 14.44
CA LEU A 256 4.30 15.18 15.52
C LEU A 256 4.28 16.70 15.40
N ARG A 257 5.45 17.31 15.16
CA ARG A 257 5.56 18.74 14.91
C ARG A 257 4.72 19.16 13.72
N PHE A 258 4.77 18.41 12.62
CA PHE A 258 3.95 18.69 11.44
C PHE A 258 2.45 18.73 11.76
N LEU A 259 1.93 17.73 12.48
CA LEU A 259 0.52 17.71 12.89
C LEU A 259 0.16 18.91 13.77
N ARG A 260 1.05 19.30 14.69
CA ARG A 260 0.83 20.37 15.67
C ARG A 260 1.01 21.78 15.13
N THR A 261 1.75 21.98 14.04
CA THR A 261 2.13 23.34 13.60
C THR A 261 1.75 23.66 12.15
N SER A 262 1.30 22.69 11.35
CA SER A 262 1.00 22.93 9.94
C SER A 262 -0.21 23.84 9.74
N THR A 263 -0.03 24.88 8.94
CA THR A 263 -1.09 25.80 8.51
C THR A 263 -1.80 25.33 7.23
N THR A 264 -1.27 24.33 6.53
CA THR A 264 -1.94 23.74 5.35
C THR A 264 -3.30 23.18 5.75
N SER A 265 -4.32 23.42 4.92
CA SER A 265 -5.67 22.92 5.19
C SER A 265 -5.73 21.39 5.13
N VAL A 266 -6.58 20.78 5.95
CA VAL A 266 -6.82 19.34 5.93
C VAL A 266 -7.37 18.91 4.57
N ALA A 267 -8.26 19.70 3.96
CA ALA A 267 -8.83 19.42 2.64
C ALA A 267 -7.74 19.31 1.54
N ASP A 268 -6.75 20.21 1.56
CA ASP A 268 -5.63 20.17 0.60
C ASP A 268 -4.75 18.94 0.78
N LEU A 269 -4.49 18.57 2.04
CA LEU A 269 -3.73 17.38 2.39
C LEU A 269 -4.48 16.11 1.99
N LEU A 270 -5.80 16.10 2.12
CA LEU A 270 -6.67 15.01 1.68
C LEU A 270 -6.91 14.97 0.17
N SER A 271 -6.41 15.91 -0.64
CA SER A 271 -6.77 15.98 -2.07
C SER A 271 -6.41 14.73 -2.90
N ARG A 272 -5.43 13.94 -2.44
CA ARG A 272 -5.05 12.63 -3.03
C ARG A 272 -5.65 11.42 -2.32
N SER A 273 -6.43 11.64 -1.27
CA SER A 273 -7.13 10.59 -0.53
C SER A 273 -8.39 10.11 -1.27
N SER A 274 -8.93 8.97 -0.84
CA SER A 274 -10.14 8.39 -1.44
C SER A 274 -11.31 9.39 -1.46
N LYS A 275 -12.14 9.34 -2.51
CA LYS A 275 -13.37 10.16 -2.60
C LYS A 275 -14.27 10.00 -1.36
N HIS A 276 -14.33 8.78 -0.83
CA HIS A 276 -15.11 8.46 0.37
C HIS A 276 -14.59 9.17 1.63
N LEU A 277 -13.27 9.16 1.88
CA LEU A 277 -12.71 9.87 3.03
C LEU A 277 -12.94 11.38 2.92
N ARG A 278 -12.72 11.95 1.74
CA ARG A 278 -12.97 13.39 1.50
C ARG A 278 -14.42 13.77 1.75
N ALA A 279 -15.37 12.97 1.26
CA ALA A 279 -16.80 13.18 1.51
C ALA A 279 -17.16 13.04 2.99
N ARG A 280 -16.63 12.02 3.69
CA ARG A 280 -16.85 11.86 5.14
C ARG A 280 -16.32 13.05 5.93
N PHE A 281 -15.13 13.53 5.61
CA PHE A 281 -14.55 14.72 6.23
C PHE A 281 -15.44 15.95 6.02
N GLN A 282 -15.81 16.25 4.78
CA GLN A 282 -16.67 17.41 4.45
C GLN A 282 -18.05 17.32 5.09
N ASN A 283 -18.67 16.13 5.10
CA ASN A 283 -19.99 15.94 5.71
C ASN A 283 -19.97 16.13 7.23
N HIS A 284 -18.85 15.82 7.89
CA HIS A 284 -18.74 15.88 9.35
C HIS A 284 -18.26 17.25 9.85
N TYR A 285 -17.27 17.85 9.17
CA TYR A 285 -16.63 19.09 9.61
C TYR A 285 -17.04 20.33 8.79
N GLY A 286 -17.83 20.15 7.74
CA GLY A 286 -18.29 21.22 6.87
C GLY A 286 -17.33 21.56 5.73
N PRO A 287 -17.69 22.58 4.92
CA PRO A 287 -16.94 22.96 3.72
C PRO A 287 -15.78 23.92 4.01
N ASP A 288 -15.75 24.56 5.17
CA ASP A 288 -14.77 25.61 5.48
C ASP A 288 -13.34 25.03 5.61
N PRO A 289 -12.31 25.74 5.12
CA PRO A 289 -10.94 25.28 5.25
C PRO A 289 -10.48 25.24 6.72
N ILE A 290 -10.14 24.05 7.21
CA ILE A 290 -9.59 23.86 8.56
C ILE A 290 -8.08 23.64 8.46
N PRO A 291 -7.23 24.52 9.03
CA PRO A 291 -5.79 24.28 9.13
C PRO A 291 -5.49 23.00 9.93
N LEU A 292 -4.47 22.24 9.53
CA LEU A 292 -4.14 20.96 10.18
C LEU A 292 -3.85 21.10 11.69
N HIS A 293 -3.14 22.14 12.12
CA HIS A 293 -2.89 22.36 13.54
C HIS A 293 -4.18 22.61 14.33
N THR A 294 -5.09 23.42 13.81
CA THR A 294 -6.43 23.66 14.40
C THR A 294 -7.22 22.36 14.45
N PHE A 295 -7.26 21.60 13.35
CA PHE A 295 -7.90 20.29 13.32
C PHE A 295 -7.35 19.34 14.37
N THR A 296 -6.02 19.30 14.51
CA THR A 296 -5.34 18.44 15.48
C THR A 296 -5.69 18.82 16.92
N ALA A 297 -5.69 20.12 17.23
CA ALA A 297 -5.93 20.62 18.58
C ALA A 297 -7.40 20.56 19.01
N GLU A 298 -8.34 20.78 18.08
CA GLU A 298 -9.76 20.95 18.42
C GLU A 298 -10.61 19.74 17.99
N HIS A 299 -10.49 19.32 16.73
CA HIS A 299 -11.36 18.28 16.15
C HIS A 299 -10.84 16.86 16.34
N ALA A 300 -9.52 16.69 16.45
CA ALA A 300 -8.85 15.42 16.70
C ALA A 300 -8.24 15.35 18.11
N ALA A 301 -8.67 16.21 19.03
CA ALA A 301 -8.12 16.31 20.40
C ALA A 301 -8.12 14.98 21.18
N ARG A 302 -9.06 14.08 20.86
CA ARG A 302 -9.15 12.73 21.46
C ARG A 302 -8.13 11.73 20.92
N VAL A 303 -7.51 12.02 19.77
CA VAL A 303 -6.50 11.15 19.15
C VAL A 303 -5.18 11.37 19.86
N ARG A 304 -4.70 10.33 20.54
CA ARG A 304 -3.39 10.39 21.21
C ARG A 304 -2.30 10.31 20.17
N LEU A 305 -1.50 11.35 20.06
CA LEU A 305 -0.31 11.36 19.21
C LEU A 305 0.88 10.84 20.03
N CYS A 306 1.42 9.68 19.61
CA CYS A 306 2.42 8.94 20.37
C CYS A 306 3.71 8.77 19.55
N ASN A 307 4.87 8.89 20.21
CA ASN A 307 6.16 8.68 19.58
C ASN A 307 6.64 7.24 19.81
N LEU A 308 6.87 6.48 18.74
CA LEU A 308 7.38 5.11 18.81
C LEU A 308 8.75 5.01 19.48
N ALA A 309 9.58 6.06 19.39
CA ALA A 309 10.89 6.09 20.03
C ALA A 309 10.81 6.03 21.57
N GLU A 310 9.68 6.41 22.17
CA GLU A 310 9.49 6.37 23.63
C GLU A 310 9.24 4.96 24.16
N VAL A 311 8.75 4.05 23.31
CA VAL A 311 8.35 2.68 23.70
C VAL A 311 9.19 1.60 23.02
N LEU A 312 9.90 1.93 21.93
CA LEU A 312 10.76 1.00 21.19
C LEU A 312 12.19 1.54 21.10
N PRO A 313 13.14 1.03 21.91
CA PRO A 313 14.55 1.45 21.86
C PRO A 313 15.19 1.32 20.48
N ALA A 314 14.84 0.28 19.72
CA ALA A 314 15.34 0.09 18.35
C ALA A 314 14.94 1.22 17.39
N VAL A 315 13.74 1.80 17.57
CA VAL A 315 13.29 2.95 16.79
C VAL A 315 14.04 4.20 17.23
N ALA A 316 14.24 4.40 18.54
CA ALA A 316 15.01 5.52 19.05
C ALA A 316 16.45 5.52 18.50
N SER A 317 17.14 4.39 18.52
CA SER A 317 18.50 4.27 17.99
C SER A 317 18.59 4.50 16.48
N ALA A 318 17.57 4.14 15.72
CA ALA A 318 17.56 4.31 14.26
C ALA A 318 17.24 5.75 13.81
N LEU A 319 16.80 6.62 14.72
CA LEU A 319 16.45 8.02 14.45
C LEU A 319 17.53 9.02 14.90
N LEU A 320 18.61 8.54 15.52
CA LEU A 320 19.82 9.31 15.87
C LEU A 320 20.74 9.44 14.65
#